data_AF-A0A7C6BUX9-F1
#
_entry.id   AF-A0A7C6BUX9-F1
#
_cell.length_a   1.000
_cell.length_b   1.000
_cell.length_c   1.000
_cell.angle_alpha   90.00
_cell.angle_beta   90.00
_cell.angle_gamma   90.00
#
_symmetry.space_group_name_H-M   'P 1'
#
loop_
_entity.id
_entity.type
_entity.pdbx_description
1 polymer ?
#
loop_
_entity_poly.entity_id
_entity_poly.type
_entity_poly.pdbx_seq_one_letter_code
_entity_poly.pdbx_strand_id
1 'polypeptide(L)'
;MSETIYLLYILSFVLGSILGLVLSYKKYKAPYAIGNIDILALISSVVGWFMVLNSILIPFITSYITITIGVFLLALVLGMRPGYGRNETFIGIIIAGTIWIIRTVIL
;
A
#
# COMPACT_ATOMS: atom_id res chain seq x y z
N MET A 1 19.85 7.71 -5.09
CA MET A 1 19.09 7.88 -3.83
C MET A 1 20.06 7.80 -2.67
N SER A 2 19.93 8.65 -1.65
CA SER A 2 20.77 8.53 -0.45
C SER A 2 20.31 7.36 0.42
N GLU A 3 21.25 6.78 1.18
CA GLU A 3 20.98 5.72 2.16
C GLU A 3 19.87 6.11 3.16
N THR A 4 19.81 7.40 3.52
CA THR A 4 18.78 7.97 4.39
C THR A 4 17.37 7.79 3.82
N ILE A 5 17.18 7.91 2.50
CA ILE A 5 15.85 7.73 1.88
C ILE A 5 15.42 6.26 1.94
N TYR A 6 16.35 5.33 1.71
CA TYR A 6 16.06 3.91 1.87
C TYR A 6 15.68 3.56 3.32
N LEU A 7 16.40 4.13 4.29
CA LEU A 7 16.06 3.96 5.70
C LEU A 7 14.65 4.46 6.00
N LEU A 8 14.24 5.62 5.44
CA LEU A 8 12.88 6.14 5.57
C LEU A 8 11.83 5.19 4.98
N TYR A 9 12.09 4.57 3.84
CA TYR A 9 11.17 3.59 3.25
C TYR A 9 11.04 2.34 4.12
N ILE A 10 12.15 1.84 4.67
CA ILE A 10 12.13 0.69 5.58
C ILE A 10 11.37 1.01 6.86
N LEU A 11 11.62 2.17 7.48
CA LEU A 11 10.89 2.61 8.66
C LEU A 11 9.39 2.76 8.36
N SER A 12 9.06 3.38 7.24
CA SER A 12 7.69 3.52 6.76
C SER A 12 7.00 2.17 6.57
N PHE A 13 7.68 1.21 5.95
CA PHE A 13 7.20 -0.16 5.76
C PHE A 13 6.94 -0.84 7.10
N VAL A 14 7.92 -0.82 8.01
CA VAL A 14 7.81 -1.45 9.34
C VAL A 14 6.65 -0.85 10.15
N LEU A 15 6.53 0.48 10.17
CA LEU A 15 5.44 1.17 10.87
C LEU A 15 4.08 0.83 10.27
N GLY A 16 3.97 0.84 8.94
CA GLY A 16 2.77 0.42 8.23
C GLY A 16 2.38 -1.00 8.62
N SER A 17 3.32 -1.94 8.54
CA SER A 17 3.05 -3.35 8.86
C SER A 17 2.63 -3.58 10.32
N ILE A 18 3.27 -2.93 11.29
CA ILE A 18 2.87 -3.01 12.70
C ILE A 18 1.44 -2.51 12.88
N LEU A 19 1.10 -1.37 12.28
CA LEU A 19 -0.25 -0.81 12.37
C LEU A 19 -1.28 -1.68 11.67
N GLY A 20 -0.95 -2.21 10.49
CA GLY A 20 -1.77 -3.19 9.76
C GLY A 20 -2.12 -4.40 10.61
N LEU A 21 -1.12 -4.95 11.29
CA LEU A 21 -1.28 -6.07 12.20
C LEU A 21 -2.23 -5.71 13.34
N VAL A 22 -1.95 -4.62 14.06
CA VAL A 22 -2.77 -4.15 15.19
C VAL A 22 -4.21 -3.86 14.76
N LEU A 23 -4.42 -3.20 13.63
CA LEU A 23 -5.75 -2.91 13.09
C LEU A 23 -6.52 -4.19 12.78
N SER A 24 -5.89 -5.16 12.12
CA SER A 24 -6.54 -6.42 11.78
C SER A 24 -6.89 -7.26 13.02
N TYR A 25 -6.04 -7.29 14.05
CA TYR A 25 -6.35 -7.99 15.30
C TYR A 25 -7.46 -7.32 16.09
N LYS A 26 -7.53 -5.99 16.11
CA LYS A 26 -8.59 -5.25 16.80
C LYS A 26 -9.94 -5.35 16.08
N LYS A 27 -9.93 -5.26 14.75
CA LYS A 27 -11.16 -5.19 13.93
C LYS A 27 -11.87 -6.52 13.83
N TYR A 28 -11.12 -7.61 13.75
CA TYR A 28 -11.69 -8.88 13.36
C TYR A 28 -11.47 -9.97 14.41
N LYS A 29 -12.55 -10.65 14.81
CA LYS A 29 -12.51 -11.64 15.90
C LYS A 29 -12.03 -13.03 15.47
N ALA A 30 -12.31 -13.45 14.25
CA ALA A 30 -11.98 -14.80 13.77
C ALA A 30 -10.73 -14.78 12.90
N PRO A 31 -9.75 -15.71 13.05
CA PRO A 31 -8.48 -15.68 12.34
C PRO A 31 -8.60 -15.64 10.81
N TYR A 32 -9.76 -16.03 10.25
CA TYR A 32 -10.08 -15.83 8.84
C TYR A 32 -11.60 -15.69 8.66
N ALA A 33 -12.06 -14.52 8.22
CA ALA A 33 -13.42 -14.26 7.80
C ALA A 33 -13.40 -14.29 6.28
N ILE A 34 -13.69 -15.46 5.72
CA ILE A 34 -13.70 -15.67 4.27
C ILE A 34 -14.73 -14.73 3.64
N GLY A 35 -14.29 -13.95 2.67
CA GLY A 35 -15.16 -13.38 1.63
C GLY A 35 -15.49 -11.89 1.73
N ASN A 36 -15.19 -11.22 2.85
CA ASN A 36 -15.51 -9.79 2.97
C ASN A 36 -14.29 -8.92 2.66
N ILE A 37 -14.44 -8.07 1.64
CA ILE A 37 -13.48 -7.01 1.33
C ILE A 37 -13.55 -5.94 2.41
N ASP A 38 -12.40 -5.57 2.96
CA ASP A 38 -12.30 -4.41 3.83
C ASP A 38 -12.11 -3.14 3.01
N ILE A 39 -13.14 -2.29 3.00
CA ILE A 39 -13.13 -1.01 2.30
C ILE A 39 -11.95 -0.13 2.75
N LEU A 40 -11.60 -0.13 4.05
CA LEU A 40 -10.47 0.66 4.53
C LEU A 40 -9.15 0.13 3.98
N ALA A 41 -8.94 -1.19 4.04
CA ALA A 41 -7.74 -1.82 3.50
C ALA A 41 -7.68 -1.70 1.97
N LEU A 42 -8.82 -1.73 1.28
CA LEU A 42 -8.91 -1.54 -0.16
C LEU A 42 -8.47 -0.13 -0.55
N ILE A 43 -9.00 0.90 0.12
CA ILE A 43 -8.61 2.29 -0.13
C ILE A 43 -7.12 2.48 0.15
N SER A 44 -6.62 2.00 1.30
CA SER A 44 -5.20 2.08 1.64
C SER A 44 -4.32 1.37 0.61
N SER A 45 -4.75 0.20 0.12
CA SER A 45 -4.03 -0.56 -0.90
C SER A 45 -3.98 0.18 -2.23
N VAL A 46 -5.12 0.64 -2.74
CA VAL A 46 -5.22 1.35 -4.02
C VAL A 46 -4.38 2.61 -4.00
N VAL A 47 -4.52 3.42 -2.94
CA VAL A 47 -3.74 4.66 -2.79
C VAL A 47 -2.24 4.34 -2.62
N GLY A 48 -1.90 3.36 -1.78
CA GLY A 48 -0.52 2.99 -1.52
C GLY A 48 0.23 2.53 -2.77
N TRP A 49 -0.33 1.56 -3.49
CA TRP A 49 0.24 1.05 -4.73
C TRP A 49 0.27 2.11 -5.83
N PHE A 50 -0.76 2.95 -5.94
CA PHE A 50 -0.74 4.07 -6.87
C PHE A 50 0.42 5.02 -6.58
N MET A 51 0.59 5.45 -5.33
CA MET A 51 1.66 6.36 -4.92
C MET A 51 3.06 5.77 -5.16
N VAL A 52 3.26 4.46 -4.96
CA VAL A 52 4.56 3.82 -5.19
C VAL A 52 4.88 3.66 -6.67
N LEU A 53 3.94 3.17 -7.49
CA LEU A 53 4.19 2.90 -8.91
C LEU A 53 4.08 4.14 -9.79
N ASN A 54 3.22 5.09 -9.40
CA ASN A 54 2.88 6.26 -10.19
C ASN A 54 3.34 7.57 -9.53
N SER A 55 4.38 7.52 -8.68
CA SER A 55 4.87 8.71 -7.95
C SER A 55 5.24 9.87 -8.88
N ILE A 56 5.71 9.56 -10.09
CA ILE A 56 6.11 10.53 -11.12
C ILE A 56 4.91 11.31 -11.66
N LEU A 57 3.70 10.73 -11.60
CA LEU A 57 2.46 11.37 -12.05
C LEU A 57 1.90 12.39 -11.04
N ILE A 58 2.55 12.55 -9.87
CA ILE A 58 2.13 13.46 -8.79
C ILE A 58 3.15 14.62 -8.72
N PRO A 59 3.02 15.66 -9.57
CA PRO A 59 4.07 16.68 -9.74
C PRO A 59 4.21 17.65 -8.57
N PHE A 60 3.17 17.75 -7.72
CA PHE A 60 3.11 18.70 -6.61
C PHE A 60 3.74 18.17 -5.30
N ILE A 61 4.17 16.90 -5.26
CA ILE A 61 4.84 16.29 -4.09
C ILE A 61 6.11 15.60 -4.59
N THR A 62 7.22 15.79 -3.87
CA THR A 62 8.48 15.13 -4.24
C THR A 62 8.34 13.62 -4.20
N SER A 63 8.85 12.93 -5.22
CA SER A 63 8.67 11.48 -5.41
C SER A 63 9.04 10.66 -4.19
N TYR A 64 10.11 11.00 -3.47
CA TYR A 64 10.48 10.24 -2.28
C TYR A 64 9.48 10.35 -1.13
N ILE A 65 8.79 11.48 -0.97
CA ILE A 65 7.74 11.65 0.04
C ILE A 65 6.52 10.81 -0.36
N THR A 66 6.12 10.92 -1.63
CA THR A 66 5.03 10.15 -2.21
C THR A 66 5.24 8.65 -2.05
N ILE A 67 6.44 8.15 -2.39
CA ILE A 67 6.80 6.74 -2.21
C ILE A 67 6.82 6.37 -0.74
N THR A 68 7.33 7.22 0.16
CA THR A 68 7.34 6.93 1.60
C THR A 68 5.92 6.72 2.13
N ILE A 69 4.97 7.61 1.78
CA ILE A 69 3.57 7.49 2.17
C ILE A 69 2.93 6.26 1.51
N GLY A 70 3.24 6.02 0.24
CA GLY A 70 2.73 4.86 -0.50
C GLY A 70 3.18 3.54 0.13
N VAL A 71 4.46 3.44 0.50
CA VAL A 71 5.05 2.29 1.20
C VAL A 71 4.37 2.07 2.55
N PHE A 72 4.09 3.13 3.32
CA PHE A 72 3.35 3.01 4.58
C PHE A 72 1.97 2.38 4.35
N LEU A 73 1.22 2.91 3.39
CA LEU A 73 -0.16 2.52 3.14
C LEU A 73 -0.28 1.09 2.58
N LEU A 74 0.60 0.69 1.65
CA LEU A 74 0.61 -0.68 1.16
C LEU A 74 1.10 -1.65 2.24
N ALA A 75 2.08 -1.25 3.07
CA ALA A 75 2.58 -2.08 4.16
C ALA A 75 1.56 -2.26 5.28
N LEU A 76 0.68 -1.27 5.48
CA LEU A 76 -0.49 -1.39 6.37
C LEU A 76 -1.42 -2.51 5.92
N VAL A 77 -1.63 -2.68 4.62
CA VAL A 77 -2.48 -3.75 4.10
C VAL A 77 -1.76 -5.09 4.10
N LEU A 78 -0.48 -5.11 3.70
CA LEU A 78 0.35 -6.32 3.69
C LEU A 78 0.63 -6.87 5.10
N GLY A 79 0.77 -5.98 6.09
CA GLY A 79 1.02 -6.36 7.48
C GLY A 79 -0.21 -6.80 8.24
N MET A 80 -1.40 -6.78 7.62
CA MET A 80 -2.58 -7.40 8.21
C MET A 80 -2.31 -8.88 8.47
N ARG A 81 -2.97 -9.40 9.51
CA ARG A 81 -2.88 -10.82 9.86
C ARG A 81 -3.22 -11.73 8.66
N PRO A 82 -2.68 -12.96 8.63
CA PRO A 82 -2.87 -13.87 7.50
C PRO A 82 -4.34 -14.03 7.10
N GLY A 83 -4.60 -13.93 5.79
CA GLY A 83 -5.94 -14.03 5.22
C GLY A 83 -6.66 -12.69 5.00
N TYR A 84 -6.19 -11.59 5.59
CA TYR A 84 -6.75 -10.24 5.38
C TYR A 84 -5.83 -9.39 4.50
N GLY A 85 -6.38 -8.42 3.79
CA GLY A 85 -5.59 -7.49 2.96
C GLY A 85 -5.06 -8.08 1.65
N ARG A 86 -5.07 -9.41 1.46
CA ARG A 86 -4.55 -10.06 0.26
C ARG A 86 -5.31 -9.65 -1.01
N ASN A 87 -6.64 -9.71 -0.96
CA ASN A 87 -7.47 -9.40 -2.11
C ASN A 87 -7.39 -7.90 -2.42
N GLU A 88 -7.37 -7.07 -1.39
CA GLU A 88 -7.22 -5.62 -1.47
C GLU A 88 -5.87 -5.23 -2.07
N THR A 89 -4.79 -5.87 -1.63
CA THR A 89 -3.44 -5.74 -2.20
C THR A 89 -3.46 -6.07 -3.69
N PHE A 90 -4.05 -7.20 -4.06
CA PHE A 90 -4.13 -7.63 -5.45
C PHE A 90 -4.89 -6.63 -6.32
N ILE A 91 -6.05 -6.14 -5.85
CA ILE A 91 -6.81 -5.10 -6.55
C ILE A 91 -6.00 -3.81 -6.70
N GLY A 92 -5.31 -3.39 -5.63
CA GLY A 92 -4.46 -2.20 -5.65
C GLY A 92 -3.32 -2.29 -6.66
N ILE A 93 -2.62 -3.44 -6.72
CA ILE A 93 -1.56 -3.69 -7.70
C ILE A 93 -2.11 -3.64 -9.12
N ILE A 94 -3.24 -4.29 -9.39
CA ILE A 94 -3.84 -4.30 -10.74
C ILE A 94 -4.19 -2.88 -11.18
N ILE A 95 -4.86 -2.11 -10.33
CA ILE A 95 -5.27 -0.74 -10.67
C ILE A 95 -4.03 0.14 -10.90
N ALA A 96 -3.09 0.15 -9.96
CA ALA A 96 -1.89 0.97 -10.04
C ALA A 96 -1.01 0.59 -11.24
N GLY A 97 -0.84 -0.71 -11.49
CA GLY A 97 -0.09 -1.23 -12.64
C GLY A 97 -0.76 -0.91 -13.97
N THR A 98 -2.09 -1.00 -14.06
CA THR A 98 -2.84 -0.63 -15.26
C THR A 98 -2.65 0.85 -15.58
N ILE A 99 -2.77 1.73 -14.58
CA ILE A 99 -2.54 3.17 -14.77
C ILE A 99 -1.11 3.44 -15.23
N TRP A 100 -0.14 2.77 -14.60
CA TRP A 100 1.27 2.93 -14.95
C TRP A 100 1.55 2.51 -16.41
N ILE A 101 1.03 1.35 -16.84
CA ILE A 101 1.16 0.85 -18.22
C ILE A 101 0.53 1.85 -19.20
N ILE A 102 -0.71 2.28 -18.94
CA ILE A 102 -1.41 3.22 -19.82
C ILE A 102 -0.61 4.52 -19.97
N ARG A 103 -0.08 5.06 -18.87
CA ARG A 103 0.60 6.37 -18.86
C ARG A 103 2.07 6.35 -19.25
N THR A 104 2.71 5.19 -19.26
CA THR A 104 4.15 5.08 -19.52
C THR A 104 4.44 4.37 -20.84
N VAL A 105 3.58 3.45 -21.26
CA VAL A 105 3.79 2.62 -22.46
C VAL A 105 2.89 3.06 -23.62
N ILE A 106 1.65 3.44 -23.35
CA ILE A 106 0.65 3.71 -24.39
C ILE A 106 0.57 5.20 -24.73
N LEU A 107 0.41 6.05 -23.71
CA LEU A 107 0.31 7.51 -23.82
C LEU A 107 1.67 8.16 -23.56
#